data_AF-A0A7W8ILX6-F1
#
_entry.id   AF-A0A7W8ILX6-F1
#
_cell.length_a   1.000
_cell.length_b   1.000
_cell.length_c   1.000
_cell.angle_alpha   90.00
_cell.angle_beta   90.00
_cell.angle_gamma   90.00
#
_symmetry.space_group_name_H-M   'P 1'
#
loop_
_entity.id
_entity.type
_entity.pdbx_description
1 polymer ?
#
loop_
_entity_poly.entity_id
_entity_poly.type
_entity_poly.pdbx_seq_one_letter_code
_entity_poly.pdbx_strand_id
1 'polypeptide(L)'
;MLGWQALKTNPSKTEVQRALHCRCGREKILALGLCATCYTLKRQDDEYFGGLREQVLERDGYCCRVCGASGRRKRSIVVHHRVPGKSLLHLMISLCPGCHAKVGRTKVVLSQMPPLLLELWREQHPHGHEQTALDFKANFTAAKSAPLFRAPQESHPDEAFL
;
A
#
# COMPACT_ATOMS: atom_id res chain seq x y z
N MET A 1 -15.62 29.17 69.57
CA MET A 1 -15.32 27.72 69.49
C MET A 1 -15.94 27.18 68.21
N LEU A 2 -15.10 26.55 67.39
CA LEU A 2 -15.34 26.03 66.05
C LEU A 2 -16.31 24.84 66.03
N GLY A 3 -17.02 24.62 64.93
CA GLY A 3 -17.50 23.27 64.61
C GLY A 3 -18.72 23.15 63.70
N TRP A 4 -18.73 23.73 62.51
CA TRP A 4 -19.65 23.29 61.44
C TRP A 4 -18.88 22.33 60.53
N GLN A 5 -19.05 21.03 60.74
CA GLN A 5 -18.50 20.00 59.86
C GLN A 5 -19.32 19.96 58.57
N ALA A 6 -18.77 20.57 57.52
CA ALA A 6 -19.27 20.40 56.16
C ALA A 6 -19.13 18.92 55.75
N LEU A 7 -20.27 18.25 55.58
CA LEU A 7 -20.38 16.97 54.89
C LEU A 7 -19.81 17.13 53.48
N LYS A 8 -18.61 16.58 53.26
CA LYS A 8 -18.01 16.42 51.94
C LYS A 8 -18.88 15.43 51.16
N THR A 9 -19.72 15.92 50.26
CA THR A 9 -20.41 15.06 49.30
C THR A 9 -19.37 14.50 48.33
N ASN A 10 -19.17 13.18 48.39
CA ASN A 10 -18.33 12.44 47.45
C ASN A 10 -18.98 12.52 46.06
N PRO A 11 -18.28 12.96 45.00
CA PRO A 11 -18.82 12.87 43.65
C PRO A 11 -19.04 11.41 43.33
N SER A 12 -20.28 11.04 43.04
CA SER A 12 -20.69 9.68 42.66
C SER A 12 -19.80 9.18 41.53
N LYS A 13 -18.96 8.18 41.81
CA LYS A 13 -18.31 7.39 40.77
C LYS A 13 -19.44 6.78 39.94
N THR A 14 -19.61 7.24 38.71
CA THR A 14 -20.44 6.55 37.73
C THR A 14 -19.84 5.17 37.51
N GLU A 15 -20.37 4.16 38.21
CA GLU A 15 -20.06 2.76 37.96
C GLU A 15 -20.61 2.40 36.59
N VAL A 16 -19.73 2.40 35.58
CA VAL A 16 -20.09 1.93 34.25
C VAL A 16 -20.05 0.41 34.27
N GLN A 17 -21.17 -0.24 33.91
CA GLN A 17 -21.23 -1.69 33.78
C GLN A 17 -20.13 -2.19 32.83
N ARG A 18 -19.36 -3.18 33.28
CA ARG A 18 -18.33 -3.81 32.45
C ARG A 18 -18.99 -4.59 31.31
N ALA A 19 -18.42 -4.51 30.11
CA ALA A 19 -18.88 -5.29 28.98
C ALA A 19 -18.78 -6.79 29.31
N LEU A 20 -19.89 -7.52 29.13
CA LEU A 20 -19.95 -8.97 29.35
C LEU A 20 -19.33 -9.75 28.17
N HIS A 21 -19.35 -9.17 26.98
CA HIS A 21 -18.85 -9.79 25.75
C HIS A 21 -18.12 -8.76 24.89
N CYS A 22 -17.12 -9.23 24.15
CA CYS A 22 -16.45 -8.44 23.14
C CYS A 22 -17.41 -8.22 21.96
N ARG A 23 -17.30 -7.09 21.26
CA ARG A 23 -18.08 -6.82 20.03
C ARG A 23 -17.98 -7.92 18.95
N CYS A 24 -16.90 -8.71 18.95
CA CYS A 24 -16.77 -9.87 18.04
C CYS A 24 -17.52 -11.14 18.51
N GLY A 25 -18.27 -11.07 19.61
CA GLY A 25 -19.04 -12.17 20.19
C GLY A 25 -18.31 -13.04 21.22
N ARG A 26 -17.03 -12.79 21.51
CA ARG A 26 -16.29 -13.58 22.51
C ARG A 26 -16.58 -13.13 23.94
N GLU A 27 -16.85 -14.09 24.81
CA GLU A 27 -17.14 -13.88 26.24
C GLU A 27 -15.93 -13.40 27.04
N LYS A 28 -14.75 -13.98 26.79
CA LYS A 28 -13.54 -13.65 27.56
C LYS A 28 -13.00 -12.27 27.17
N ILE A 29 -13.26 -11.27 28.02
CA ILE A 29 -12.71 -9.93 27.93
C ILE A 29 -11.32 -9.87 28.57
N LEU A 30 -10.36 -9.29 27.84
CA LEU A 30 -9.02 -8.98 28.33
C LEU A 30 -9.00 -7.57 28.94
N ALA A 31 -9.24 -6.54 28.13
CA ALA A 31 -9.20 -5.13 28.52
C ALA A 31 -10.05 -4.27 27.58
N LEU A 32 -10.49 -3.09 28.04
CA LEU A 32 -11.28 -2.11 27.24
C LEU A 32 -12.56 -2.69 26.60
N GLY A 33 -13.14 -3.74 27.19
CA GLY A 33 -14.29 -4.44 26.59
C GLY A 33 -13.96 -5.27 25.35
N LEU A 34 -12.67 -5.61 25.13
CA LEU A 34 -12.19 -6.40 24.01
C LEU A 34 -11.64 -7.75 24.47
N CYS A 35 -11.86 -8.80 23.68
CA CYS A 35 -11.18 -10.08 23.86
C CYS A 35 -9.70 -9.95 23.47
N ALA A 36 -8.86 -10.91 23.86
CA ALA A 36 -7.41 -10.86 23.58
C ALA A 36 -7.11 -10.59 22.09
N THR A 37 -7.80 -11.25 21.16
CA THR A 37 -7.59 -11.04 19.72
C THR A 37 -7.97 -9.61 19.27
N CYS A 38 -9.15 -9.12 19.65
CA CYS A 38 -9.58 -7.78 19.26
C CYS A 38 -8.74 -6.70 19.93
N TYR A 39 -8.27 -6.94 21.15
CA TYR A 39 -7.34 -6.06 21.84
C TYR A 39 -6.00 -5.97 21.08
N THR A 40 -5.40 -7.09 20.68
CA THR A 40 -4.18 -7.10 19.87
C THR A 40 -4.38 -6.40 18.53
N LEU A 41 -5.49 -6.67 17.83
CA LEU A 41 -5.79 -6.02 16.55
C LEU A 41 -5.96 -4.51 16.71
N LYS A 42 -6.66 -4.06 17.76
CA LYS A 42 -6.79 -2.62 18.05
C LYS A 42 -5.42 -1.99 18.33
N ARG A 43 -4.60 -2.62 19.16
CA ARG A 43 -3.24 -2.13 19.45
C ARG A 43 -2.40 -2.02 18.18
N GLN A 44 -2.47 -3.00 17.29
CA GLN A 44 -1.77 -2.99 16.00
C GLN A 44 -2.32 -1.93 15.05
N ASP A 45 -3.63 -1.68 15.05
CA ASP A 45 -4.24 -0.58 14.31
C ASP A 45 -3.72 0.77 14.81
N ASP A 46 -3.74 0.99 16.12
CA ASP A 46 -3.22 2.19 16.75
C ASP A 46 -1.71 2.37 16.46
N GLU A 47 -0.90 1.31 16.55
CA GLU A 47 0.56 1.32 16.33
C GLU A 47 0.96 1.55 14.86
N TYR A 48 0.34 0.85 13.92
CA TYR A 48 0.78 0.85 12.52
C TYR A 48 -0.03 1.78 11.62
N PHE A 49 -1.29 2.06 11.96
CA PHE A 49 -2.22 2.82 11.11
C PHE A 49 -2.82 4.03 11.83
N GLY A 50 -2.40 4.32 13.06
CA GLY A 50 -2.93 5.44 13.85
C GLY A 50 -4.41 5.28 14.21
N GLY A 51 -4.92 4.04 14.25
CA GLY A 51 -6.33 3.74 14.50
C GLY A 51 -7.25 4.02 13.31
N LEU A 52 -6.69 4.25 12.12
CA LEU A 52 -7.43 4.60 10.91
C LEU A 52 -7.70 3.41 9.98
N ARG A 53 -7.22 2.20 10.29
CA ARG A 53 -7.30 1.05 9.38
C ARG A 53 -8.73 0.78 8.94
N GLU A 54 -9.68 0.74 9.86
CA GLU A 54 -11.08 0.45 9.53
C GLU A 54 -11.72 1.57 8.70
N GLN A 55 -11.40 2.84 8.98
CA GLN A 55 -11.90 3.97 8.21
C GLN A 55 -11.41 3.94 6.76
N VAL A 56 -10.14 3.54 6.54
CA VAL A 56 -9.60 3.34 5.19
C VAL A 56 -10.33 2.23 4.46
N LEU A 57 -10.58 1.10 5.12
CA LEU A 57 -11.29 -0.04 4.53
C LEU A 57 -12.74 0.31 4.19
N GLU A 58 -13.44 0.99 5.08
CA GLU A 58 -14.82 1.42 4.86
C GLU A 58 -14.93 2.43 3.72
N ARG A 59 -14.06 3.45 3.69
CA ARG A 59 -13.95 4.41 2.57
C ARG A 59 -13.76 3.69 1.23
N ASP A 60 -12.94 2.66 1.23
CA ASP A 60 -12.60 1.90 0.02
C ASP A 60 -13.59 0.78 -0.29
N GLY A 61 -14.69 0.66 0.47
CA GLY A 61 -15.75 -0.33 0.28
C GLY A 61 -15.29 -1.77 0.51
N TYR A 62 -14.26 -1.97 1.33
CA TYR A 62 -13.60 -3.26 1.58
C TYR A 62 -13.14 -3.95 0.28
N CYS A 63 -12.75 -3.14 -0.70
CA CYS A 63 -12.31 -3.59 -2.02
C CYS A 63 -10.93 -3.03 -2.36
N CYS A 64 -10.19 -3.76 -3.19
CA CYS A 64 -8.94 -3.25 -3.72
C CYS A 64 -9.19 -2.06 -4.62
N ARG A 65 -8.54 -0.92 -4.34
CA ARG A 65 -8.68 0.29 -5.15
C ARG A 65 -8.06 0.20 -6.53
N VAL A 66 -7.15 -0.75 -6.76
CA VAL A 66 -6.50 -0.98 -8.06
C VAL A 66 -7.34 -1.89 -8.96
N CYS A 67 -7.74 -3.08 -8.49
CA CYS A 67 -8.38 -4.09 -9.33
C CYS A 67 -9.85 -4.39 -8.98
N GLY A 68 -10.42 -3.73 -7.97
CA GLY A 68 -11.81 -3.93 -7.55
C GLY A 68 -12.07 -5.24 -6.78
N ALA A 69 -11.09 -6.12 -6.62
CA ALA A 69 -11.26 -7.38 -5.89
C ALA A 69 -11.80 -7.14 -4.47
N SER A 70 -12.92 -7.79 -4.12
CA SER A 70 -13.55 -7.62 -2.82
C SER A 70 -12.95 -8.56 -1.77
N GLY A 71 -12.81 -8.04 -0.55
CA GLY A 71 -12.19 -8.74 0.57
C GLY A 71 -13.10 -9.66 1.36
N ARG A 72 -14.20 -10.16 0.79
CA ARG A 72 -15.33 -10.76 1.53
C ARG A 72 -15.03 -12.08 2.28
N ARG A 73 -13.80 -12.36 2.72
CA ARG A 73 -13.51 -13.29 3.84
C ARG A 73 -12.28 -12.81 4.64
N LYS A 74 -12.58 -11.99 5.65
CA LYS A 74 -11.80 -11.61 6.85
C LYS A 74 -10.38 -11.05 6.71
N ARG A 75 -9.56 -11.32 5.67
CA ARG A 75 -8.15 -10.83 5.63
C ARG A 75 -7.49 -10.63 4.25
N SER A 76 -8.21 -10.58 3.13
CA SER A 76 -7.51 -10.39 1.85
C SER A 76 -7.20 -8.93 1.52
N ILE A 77 -7.99 -7.96 2.01
CA ILE A 77 -7.68 -6.54 1.79
C ILE A 77 -6.80 -6.00 2.93
N VAL A 78 -5.70 -5.39 2.54
CA VAL A 78 -4.70 -4.77 3.41
C VAL A 78 -4.67 -3.27 3.19
N VAL A 79 -4.35 -2.52 4.25
CA VAL A 79 -4.11 -1.08 4.15
C VAL A 79 -2.63 -0.86 3.87
N HIS A 80 -2.35 -0.03 2.88
CA HIS A 80 -1.02 0.33 2.42
C HIS A 80 -0.77 1.82 2.67
N HIS A 81 0.39 2.18 3.22
CA HIS A 81 0.86 3.55 3.32
C HIS A 81 1.52 3.98 2.02
N ARG A 82 1.00 5.04 1.37
CA ARG A 82 1.63 5.69 0.21
C ARG A 82 2.93 6.40 0.57
N VAL A 83 3.02 6.89 1.81
CA VAL A 83 4.24 7.45 2.39
C VAL A 83 4.60 6.65 3.64
N PRO A 84 5.74 5.94 3.67
CA PRO A 84 6.15 5.15 4.83
C PRO A 84 6.12 5.95 6.14
N GLY A 85 5.53 5.37 7.18
CA GLY A 85 5.46 5.96 8.52
C GLY A 85 4.43 7.10 8.70
N LYS A 86 3.70 7.51 7.66
CA LYS A 86 2.67 8.56 7.77
C LYS A 86 1.25 7.98 7.78
N SER A 87 0.69 7.85 8.97
CA SER A 87 -0.69 7.39 9.18
C SER A 87 -1.69 8.55 9.07
N LEU A 88 -1.91 9.03 7.84
CA LEU A 88 -2.96 10.00 7.50
C LEU A 88 -3.97 9.33 6.56
N LEU A 89 -5.27 9.56 6.78
CA LEU A 89 -6.33 8.86 6.04
C LEU A 89 -6.15 8.95 4.52
N HIS A 90 -5.79 10.12 3.99
CA HIS A 90 -5.56 10.35 2.56
C HIS A 90 -4.23 9.78 2.03
N LEU A 91 -3.29 9.40 2.90
CA LEU A 91 -2.03 8.74 2.54
C LEU A 91 -2.09 7.21 2.71
N MET A 92 -3.27 6.66 2.98
CA MET A 92 -3.49 5.22 3.12
C MET A 92 -4.53 4.73 2.13
N ILE A 93 -4.33 3.52 1.61
CA ILE A 93 -5.17 2.93 0.57
C ILE A 93 -5.34 1.42 0.73
N SER A 94 -6.53 0.91 0.38
CA SER A 94 -6.86 -0.52 0.45
C SER A 94 -6.43 -1.27 -0.80
N LEU A 95 -5.61 -2.31 -0.63
CA LEU A 95 -5.10 -3.16 -1.71
C LEU A 95 -5.37 -4.64 -1.42
N CYS A 96 -5.58 -5.44 -2.47
CA CYS A 96 -5.47 -6.90 -2.34
C CYS A 96 -4.01 -7.32 -2.23
N PRO A 97 -3.69 -8.56 -1.82
CA PRO A 97 -2.30 -8.96 -1.58
C PRO A 97 -1.48 -8.95 -2.87
N GLY A 98 -2.11 -9.25 -4.01
CA GLY A 98 -1.46 -9.20 -5.33
C GLY A 98 -1.05 -7.78 -5.73
N CYS A 99 -1.96 -6.80 -5.62
CA CYS A 99 -1.64 -5.40 -5.89
C CYS A 99 -0.66 -4.83 -4.86
N HIS A 100 -0.82 -5.19 -3.58
CA HIS A 100 0.12 -4.79 -2.53
C HIS A 100 1.55 -5.30 -2.80
N ALA A 101 1.69 -6.56 -3.21
CA ALA A 101 2.99 -7.12 -3.56
C ALA A 101 3.60 -6.44 -4.79
N LYS A 102 2.79 -6.10 -5.80
CA LYS A 102 3.26 -5.34 -6.97
C LYS A 102 3.79 -3.97 -6.57
N VAL A 103 3.05 -3.23 -5.73
CA VAL A 103 3.49 -1.91 -5.25
C VAL A 103 4.73 -2.01 -4.38
N GLY A 104 4.85 -3.00 -3.50
CA GLY A 104 5.92 -3.03 -2.49
C GLY A 104 7.16 -3.87 -2.82
N ARG A 105 7.09 -4.78 -3.79
CA ARG A 105 8.17 -5.78 -4.03
C ARG A 105 8.61 -5.92 -5.47
N THR A 106 7.82 -5.47 -6.43
CA THR A 106 8.16 -5.62 -7.84
C THR A 106 9.22 -4.59 -8.23
N LYS A 107 10.36 -5.05 -8.75
CA LYS A 107 11.46 -4.16 -9.16
C LYS A 107 11.17 -3.38 -10.45
N VAL A 108 10.29 -3.90 -11.29
CA VAL A 108 9.97 -3.37 -12.63
C VAL A 108 8.52 -3.67 -12.96
N VAL A 109 7.77 -2.65 -13.37
CA VAL A 109 6.36 -2.77 -13.77
C VAL A 109 6.19 -2.52 -15.27
N LEU A 110 5.12 -3.05 -15.86
CA LEU A 110 4.78 -2.80 -17.25
C LEU A 110 3.97 -1.51 -17.37
N SER A 111 4.29 -0.64 -18.32
CA SER A 111 3.59 0.63 -18.55
C SER A 111 2.10 0.45 -18.92
N GLN A 112 1.69 -0.76 -19.32
CA GLN A 112 0.29 -1.13 -19.59
C GLN A 112 -0.50 -1.51 -18.33
N MET A 113 0.13 -1.55 -17.15
CA MET A 113 -0.57 -1.86 -15.90
C MET A 113 -1.56 -0.74 -15.51
N PRO A 114 -2.55 -1.01 -14.64
CA PRO A 114 -3.55 -0.03 -14.25
C PRO A 114 -2.91 1.29 -13.74
N PRO A 115 -3.41 2.48 -14.15
CA PRO A 115 -2.77 3.76 -13.83
C PRO A 115 -2.50 3.97 -12.34
N LEU A 116 -3.47 3.66 -11.49
CA LEU A 116 -3.30 3.78 -10.03
C LEU A 116 -2.21 2.85 -9.49
N LEU A 117 -2.03 1.66 -10.07
CA LEU A 117 -0.93 0.77 -9.65
C LEU A 117 0.42 1.39 -9.97
N LEU A 118 0.56 2.01 -11.15
CA LEU A 118 1.80 2.67 -11.57
C LEU A 118 2.11 3.89 -10.69
N GLU A 119 1.10 4.70 -10.37
CA GLU A 119 1.23 5.81 -9.43
C GLU A 119 1.77 5.34 -8.07
N LEU A 120 1.11 4.37 -7.45
CA LEU A 120 1.52 3.81 -6.16
C LEU A 120 2.92 3.19 -6.22
N TRP A 121 3.25 2.53 -7.33
CA TRP A 121 4.56 1.92 -7.49
C TRP A 121 5.68 2.97 -7.58
N ARG A 122 5.47 4.07 -8.33
CA ARG A 122 6.43 5.18 -8.44
C ARG A 122 6.69 5.86 -7.10
N GLU A 123 5.66 6.02 -6.28
CA GLU A 123 5.80 6.57 -4.92
C GLU A 123 6.75 5.72 -4.07
N GLN A 124 6.66 4.39 -4.20
CA GLN A 124 7.50 3.46 -3.45
C GLN A 124 8.89 3.26 -4.09
N HIS A 125 9.03 3.54 -5.39
CA HIS A 125 10.23 3.31 -6.19
C HIS A 125 10.60 4.56 -7.01
N PRO A 126 11.09 5.64 -6.37
CA PRO A 126 11.37 6.91 -7.05
C PRO A 126 12.47 6.81 -8.13
N HIS A 127 13.31 5.78 -8.05
CA HIS A 127 14.35 5.47 -9.05
C HIS A 127 14.03 4.22 -9.87
N GLY A 128 12.80 3.73 -9.80
CA GLY A 128 12.36 2.57 -10.54
C GLY A 128 12.16 2.88 -12.03
N HIS A 129 12.37 1.88 -12.88
CA HIS A 129 12.11 1.97 -14.32
C HIS A 129 10.89 1.15 -14.72
N GLU A 130 10.04 1.72 -15.58
CA GLU A 130 8.93 1.02 -16.21
C GLU A 130 9.40 0.37 -17.51
N GLN A 131 8.86 -0.81 -17.80
CA GLN A 131 9.08 -1.51 -19.06
C GLN A 131 7.85 -1.36 -19.95
N THR A 132 8.10 -1.12 -21.24
CA THR A 132 7.05 -1.16 -22.25
C THR A 132 7.08 -2.53 -22.91
N ALA A 133 5.94 -3.22 -22.94
CA ALA A 133 5.81 -4.47 -23.67
C ALA A 133 6.04 -4.22 -25.17
N LEU A 134 6.98 -4.96 -25.76
CA LEU A 134 7.20 -4.95 -27.21
C LEU A 134 6.27 -5.96 -27.87
N ASP A 135 5.51 -5.52 -28.87
CA ASP A 135 4.73 -6.42 -29.71
C ASP A 135 5.58 -6.89 -30.90
N PHE A 136 6.09 -8.11 -30.80
CA PHE A 136 6.87 -8.74 -31.87
C PHE A 136 6.02 -9.25 -33.05
N LYS A 137 4.67 -9.19 -32.95
CA LYS A 137 3.77 -9.52 -34.07
C LYS A 137 3.51 -8.34 -34.99
N ALA A 138 3.94 -7.13 -34.61
CA ALA A 138 3.88 -6.00 -35.52
C ALA A 138 4.75 -6.31 -36.76
N ASN A 139 4.16 -6.17 -37.95
CA ASN A 139 4.90 -6.23 -39.20
C ASN A 139 5.83 -5.01 -39.27
N PHE A 140 6.99 -5.12 -38.65
CA PHE A 140 8.05 -4.16 -38.86
C PHE A 140 8.49 -4.29 -40.32
N THR A 141 8.53 -3.18 -41.04
CA THR A 141 9.28 -3.14 -42.31
C THR A 141 10.67 -3.67 -42.03
N ALA A 142 11.09 -4.68 -42.80
CA ALA A 142 12.40 -5.29 -42.65
C ALA A 142 13.45 -4.19 -42.51
N ALA A 143 14.16 -4.19 -41.38
CA ALA A 143 15.20 -3.21 -41.13
C ALA A 143 16.19 -3.29 -42.30
N LYS A 144 16.50 -2.15 -42.93
CA LYS A 144 17.52 -2.10 -43.97
C LYS A 144 18.82 -2.61 -43.34
N SER A 145 19.38 -3.69 -43.88
CA SER A 145 20.67 -4.20 -43.45
C SER A 145 21.72 -3.13 -43.70
N ALA A 146 22.23 -2.52 -42.63
CA ALA A 146 23.39 -1.67 -42.68
C ALA A 146 24.63 -2.52 -42.42
N PRO A 147 25.74 -2.30 -43.15
CA PRO A 147 26.99 -2.98 -42.85
C PRO A 147 27.45 -2.59 -41.44
N LEU A 148 27.76 -3.59 -40.62
CA LEU A 148 28.25 -3.41 -39.24
C LEU A 148 29.61 -2.68 -39.19
N PHE A 149 30.35 -2.73 -40.28
CA PHE A 149 31.65 -2.10 -40.42
C PHE A 149 31.65 -1.23 -41.66
N ARG A 150 32.25 -0.04 -41.54
CA ARG A 150 32.49 0.84 -42.69
C ARG A 150 33.45 0.11 -43.62
N ALA A 151 33.13 0.03 -44.91
CA ALA A 151 34.05 -0.53 -45.90
C ALA A 151 35.40 0.22 -45.79
N PRO A 152 36.54 -0.49 -45.82
CA PRO A 152 37.84 0.16 -45.90
C PRO A 152 37.82 1.17 -47.05
N GLN A 153 38.25 2.41 -46.80
CA GLN A 153 38.46 3.35 -47.90
C GLN A 153 39.60 2.78 -48.75
N GLU A 154 39.33 2.45 -50.00
CA GLU A 154 40.37 2.16 -50.98
C GLU A 154 41.23 3.42 -51.08
N SER A 155 42.48 3.32 -50.63
CA SER A 155 43.50 4.33 -50.88
C SER A 155 43.77 4.34 -52.38
N HIS A 156 43.53 5.50 -53.01
CA HIS A 156 43.89 5.79 -54.40
C HIS A 156 45.36 5.40 -54.66
N PRO A 157 45.65 4.54 -55.65
CA PRO A 157 47.02 4.29 -56.06
C PRO A 157 47.43 5.31 -57.13
N ASP A 158 47.82 6.51 -56.70
CA ASP A 158 48.60 7.47 -57.48
C ASP A 158 49.60 8.07 -56.48
N GLU A 159 50.91 7.88 -56.54
CA GLU A 159 51.77 8.01 -57.71
C GLU A 159 52.95 7.03 -57.68
N ALA A 160 53.17 6.37 -58.81
CA ALA A 160 54.49 5.92 -59.23
C ALA A 160 54.91 6.83 -60.38
N PHE A 161 56.05 7.53 -60.24
CA PHE A 161 56.88 8.30 -61.18
C PHE A 161 57.39 9.53 -60.40
N LEU A 162 58.66 9.70 -60.02
CA LEU A 162 59.97 9.33 -60.57
C LEU A 162 60.98 9.08 -59.44
#